data_AF-A0A3P8HBU4-F1
#
_entry.id   AF-A0A3P8HBU4-F1
#
_cell.length_a   1.000
_cell.length_b   1.000
_cell.length_c   1.000
_cell.angle_alpha   90.00
_cell.angle_beta   90.00
_cell.angle_gamma   90.00
#
_symmetry.space_group_name_H-M   'P 1'
#
loop_
_entity.id
_entity.type
_entity.pdbx_description
1 polymer ?
#
loop_
_entity_poly.entity_id
_entity_poly.type
_entity_poly.pdbx_seq_one_letter_code
_entity_poly.pdbx_strand_id
1 'polypeptide(L)'
;MLTKISEKKPQLVRQSIRLDPRGKSIDDNKRISEFENTDKSGCVNLYLRDIGPQIGWRTVFLLEYTGPLIIYAIVWLLRQPSLKNNMLPPMSSDFYLRRVALACWSGHYIKRLLETVFVHRFSHATMPLRNLFVNCSYYFGFALFISYFTNHHLYTPPSKFD
;
A
#
# COMPACT_ATOMS: atom_id res chain seq x y z
N MET A 1 13.77 14.39 35.50
CA MET A 1 12.63 15.31 35.71
C MET A 1 11.90 15.45 34.39
N LEU A 2 10.67 14.94 34.25
CA LEU A 2 9.91 15.03 32.98
C LEU A 2 9.22 16.40 32.90
N THR A 3 9.75 17.31 32.09
CA THR A 3 9.13 18.62 31.83
C THR A 3 8.02 18.47 30.79
N LYS A 4 6.78 18.73 31.20
CA LYS A 4 5.58 18.62 30.37
C LYS A 4 5.44 19.89 29.53
N ILE A 5 5.70 19.80 28.22
CA ILE A 5 5.67 20.96 27.29
C ILE A 5 4.27 21.17 26.68
N SER A 6 3.32 20.23 26.84
CA SER A 6 1.95 20.37 26.30
C SER A 6 0.89 19.68 27.17
N GLU A 7 -0.29 20.31 27.30
CA GLU A 7 -1.41 19.84 28.12
C GLU A 7 -2.25 18.73 27.48
N LYS A 8 -2.23 18.59 26.15
CA LYS A 8 -3.00 17.54 25.45
C LYS A 8 -2.37 16.18 25.67
N LYS A 9 -3.16 15.21 26.16
CA LYS A 9 -2.73 13.80 26.24
C LYS A 9 -2.44 13.28 24.83
N PRO A 10 -1.18 12.90 24.52
CA PRO A 10 -0.86 12.34 23.22
C PRO A 10 -1.51 10.96 23.08
N GLN A 11 -2.07 10.65 21.91
CA GLN A 11 -2.60 9.31 21.65
C GLN A 11 -1.46 8.29 21.63
N LEU A 12 -1.65 7.12 22.25
CA LEU A 12 -0.61 6.10 22.44
C LEU A 12 -0.01 5.58 21.12
N VAL A 13 -0.78 5.56 20.04
CA VAL A 13 -0.40 4.91 18.76
C VAL A 13 0.30 5.87 17.79
N ARG A 14 0.56 7.12 18.19
CA ARG A 14 1.05 8.19 17.28
C ARG A 14 2.27 8.91 17.83
N GLN A 15 3.13 8.19 18.54
CA GLN A 15 4.25 8.78 19.25
C GLN A 15 5.57 8.45 18.56
N SER A 16 6.46 9.43 18.50
CA SER A 16 7.86 9.26 18.13
C SER A 16 8.74 9.93 19.17
N ILE A 17 9.86 9.28 19.50
CA ILE A 17 10.84 9.78 20.47
C ILE A 17 12.02 10.39 19.71
N ARG A 18 12.53 11.52 20.18
CA ARG A 18 13.64 12.27 19.57
C ARG A 18 14.61 12.74 20.65
N LEU A 19 15.90 12.85 20.30
CA LEU A 19 16.94 13.44 21.16
C LEU A 19 16.96 14.97 21.06
N ASP A 20 16.59 15.51 19.90
CA ASP A 20 16.50 16.94 19.65
C ASP A 20 15.07 17.36 19.26
N PRO A 21 14.63 18.58 19.59
CA PRO A 21 13.32 19.09 19.20
C PRO A 21 13.07 19.04 17.68
N ARG A 22 14.12 19.23 16.89
CA ARG A 22 14.10 19.19 15.41
C ARG A 22 14.78 17.96 14.82
N GLY A 23 15.30 17.05 15.65
CA GLY A 23 16.04 15.86 15.22
C GLY A 23 15.16 14.80 14.56
N LYS A 24 15.84 13.80 13.97
CA LYS A 24 15.20 12.58 13.44
C LYS A 24 14.63 11.74 14.59
N SER A 25 13.57 10.98 14.32
CA SER A 25 13.06 10.00 15.26
C SER A 25 14.10 8.91 15.53
N ILE A 26 14.19 8.51 16.80
CA ILE A 26 15.02 7.40 17.25
C ILE A 26 14.45 6.10 16.68
N ASP A 27 15.34 5.17 16.33
CA ASP A 27 14.95 3.83 15.89
C ASP A 27 14.59 2.94 17.08
N ASP A 28 13.54 2.14 16.95
CA ASP A 28 13.01 1.30 18.03
C ASP A 28 14.00 0.22 18.51
N ASN A 29 15.03 -0.11 17.71
CA ASN A 29 16.03 -1.12 18.06
C ASN A 29 17.20 -0.56 18.89
N LYS A 30 17.28 0.76 19.09
CA LYS A 30 18.39 1.37 19.84
C LYS A 30 18.18 1.25 21.35
N ARG A 31 19.24 0.87 22.05
CA ARG A 31 19.22 0.71 23.52
C ARG A 31 19.45 2.05 24.20
N ILE A 32 18.83 2.24 25.36
CA ILE A 32 18.97 3.45 26.18
C ILE A 32 20.45 3.74 26.52
N SER A 33 21.23 2.68 26.74
CA SER A 33 22.68 2.75 27.02
C SER A 33 23.51 3.33 25.87
N GLU A 34 23.01 3.31 24.62
CA GLU A 34 23.68 3.94 23.48
C GLU A 34 23.59 5.48 23.58
N PHE A 35 22.58 6.00 24.26
CA PHE A 35 22.34 7.44 24.40
C PHE A 35 22.96 8.04 25.67
N GLU A 36 23.25 7.21 26.68
CA GLU A 36 23.90 7.63 27.93
C GLU A 36 25.28 8.27 27.71
N ASN A 37 26.02 7.82 26.68
CA ASN A 37 27.35 8.34 26.38
C ASN A 37 27.34 9.68 25.60
N THR A 38 26.17 10.19 25.23
CA THR A 38 26.08 11.39 24.37
C THR A 38 26.14 12.69 25.17
N ASP A 39 25.64 12.69 26.41
CA ASP A 39 25.63 13.88 27.27
C ASP A 39 26.61 13.74 28.45
N LYS A 40 27.57 14.66 28.54
CA LYS A 40 28.57 14.75 29.63
C LYS A 40 27.96 15.00 31.03
N SER A 41 26.65 15.25 31.09
CA SER A 41 25.90 15.59 32.30
C SER A 41 25.08 14.42 32.88
N GLY A 42 25.12 13.23 32.25
CA GLY A 42 24.35 12.06 32.70
C GLY A 42 22.83 12.20 32.60
N CYS A 43 22.32 13.27 32.00
CA CYS A 43 20.90 13.53 31.81
C CYS A 43 20.54 13.38 30.32
N VAL A 44 19.68 12.40 29.99
CA VAL A 44 19.17 12.23 28.62
C VAL A 44 17.84 12.98 28.48
N ASN A 45 17.80 13.98 27.59
CA ASN A 45 16.57 14.69 27.26
C ASN A 45 15.84 13.98 26.12
N LEU A 46 14.61 13.52 26.37
CA LEU A 46 13.77 12.86 25.36
C LEU A 46 12.56 13.74 25.02
N TYR A 47 12.41 14.03 23.73
CA TYR A 47 11.28 14.77 23.19
C TYR A 47 10.26 13.82 22.58
N LEU A 48 9.02 13.90 23.04
CA LEU A 48 7.90 13.16 22.49
C LEU A 48 7.18 14.01 21.44
N ARG A 49 7.06 13.50 20.21
CA ARG A 49 6.33 14.17 19.13
C ARG A 49 5.21 13.30 18.59
N ASP A 50 4.04 13.92 18.41
CA ASP A 50 2.92 13.32 17.67
C ASP A 50 3.20 13.37 16.15
N ILE A 51 3.16 12.20 15.49
CA ILE A 51 3.40 12.02 14.05
C ILE A 51 2.13 12.06 13.20
N GLY A 52 0.96 12.16 13.83
CA GLY A 52 -0.33 12.29 13.16
C GLY A 52 -0.97 10.94 12.80
N PRO A 53 -2.02 10.95 11.95
CA PRO A 53 -2.76 9.75 11.58
C PRO A 53 -1.89 8.69 10.92
N GLN A 54 -1.85 7.52 11.55
CA GLN A 54 -1.09 6.37 11.11
C GLN A 54 -2.00 5.16 10.87
N ILE A 55 -1.58 4.32 9.94
CA ILE A 55 -2.22 3.04 9.62
C ILE A 55 -1.17 1.93 9.61
N GLY A 56 -1.55 0.73 10.02
CA GLY A 56 -0.65 -0.41 10.06
C GLY A 56 -0.24 -0.84 8.65
N TRP A 57 1.04 -1.19 8.45
CA TRP A 57 1.55 -1.60 7.14
C TRP A 57 0.78 -2.79 6.55
N ARG A 58 0.42 -3.78 7.38
CA ARG A 58 -0.41 -4.90 6.93
C ARG A 58 -1.71 -4.44 6.25
N THR A 59 -2.40 -3.47 6.82
CA THR A 59 -3.64 -2.92 6.25
C THR A 59 -3.38 -2.13 4.97
N VAL A 60 -2.26 -1.39 4.91
CA VAL A 60 -1.85 -0.66 3.69
C VAL A 60 -1.67 -1.64 2.54
N PHE A 61 -0.83 -2.66 2.72
CA PHE A 61 -0.55 -3.65 1.68
C PHE A 61 -1.80 -4.43 1.26
N LEU A 62 -2.68 -4.77 2.19
CA LEU A 62 -3.95 -5.41 1.86
C LEU A 62 -4.82 -4.53 0.97
N LEU A 63 -5.00 -3.25 1.31
CA LEU A 63 -5.82 -2.33 0.51
C LEU A 63 -5.18 -2.04 -0.86
N GLU A 64 -3.87 -1.82 -0.88
CA GLU A 64 -3.07 -1.53 -2.07
C GLU A 64 -3.19 -2.64 -3.12
N TYR A 65 -3.18 -3.92 -2.71
CA TYR A 65 -3.27 -5.06 -3.63
C TYR A 65 -4.69 -5.56 -3.89
N THR A 66 -5.63 -5.28 -2.99
CA THR A 66 -7.04 -5.64 -3.23
C THR A 66 -7.63 -4.81 -4.36
N GLY A 67 -7.26 -3.52 -4.47
CA GLY A 67 -7.77 -2.66 -5.54
C GLY A 67 -7.45 -3.15 -6.95
N PRO A 68 -6.20 -3.43 -7.32
CA PRO A 68 -5.83 -3.97 -8.63
C PRO A 68 -6.58 -5.24 -9.02
N LEU A 69 -6.84 -6.12 -8.05
CA LEU A 69 -7.61 -7.35 -8.26
C LEU A 69 -9.07 -7.03 -8.60
N ILE A 70 -9.71 -6.16 -7.81
CA ILE A 70 -11.11 -5.76 -8.00
C ILE A 70 -11.27 -4.97 -9.30
N ILE A 71 -10.41 -3.98 -9.55
CA ILE A 71 -10.50 -3.10 -10.73
C ILE A 71 -10.38 -3.93 -12.01
N TYR A 72 -9.39 -4.83 -12.09
CA TYR A 72 -9.23 -5.68 -13.27
C TYR A 72 -10.46 -6.58 -13.48
N ALA A 73 -10.97 -7.20 -12.41
CA ALA A 73 -12.16 -8.04 -12.48
C ALA A 73 -13.40 -7.25 -12.94
N ILE A 74 -13.63 -6.05 -12.40
CA ILE A 74 -14.74 -5.18 -12.79
C ILE A 74 -14.63 -4.79 -14.27
N VAL A 75 -13.46 -4.34 -14.74
CA VAL A 75 -13.27 -3.96 -16.15
C VAL A 75 -13.51 -5.14 -17.08
N TRP A 76 -13.02 -6.33 -16.70
CA TRP A 76 -13.24 -7.56 -17.46
C TRP A 76 -14.72 -7.96 -17.48
N LEU A 77 -15.43 -7.85 -16.36
CA LEU A 77 -16.87 -8.12 -16.26
C LEU A 77 -17.67 -7.13 -17.12
N LEU A 78 -17.43 -5.83 -16.98
CA LEU A 78 -18.15 -4.79 -17.74
C LEU A 78 -17.96 -4.93 -19.26
N ARG A 79 -16.85 -5.51 -19.71
CA ARG A 79 -16.58 -5.76 -21.13
C ARG A 79 -17.05 -7.13 -21.63
N GLN A 80 -17.75 -7.92 -20.82
CA GLN A 80 -18.33 -9.17 -21.28
C GLN A 80 -19.43 -8.91 -22.33
N PRO A 81 -19.47 -9.70 -23.42
CA PRO A 81 -20.49 -9.55 -24.48
C PRO A 81 -21.92 -9.61 -23.95
N SER A 82 -22.16 -10.41 -22.90
CA SER A 82 -23.48 -10.61 -22.29
C SER A 82 -24.07 -9.35 -21.66
N LEU A 83 -23.23 -8.42 -21.19
CA LEU A 83 -23.68 -7.22 -20.47
C LEU A 83 -24.09 -6.07 -21.41
N LYS A 84 -23.83 -6.18 -22.73
CA LYS A 84 -24.19 -5.20 -23.78
C LYS A 84 -24.04 -3.74 -23.31
N ASN A 85 -22.89 -3.41 -22.75
CA ASN A 85 -22.61 -2.06 -22.25
C ASN A 85 -22.37 -1.08 -23.42
N ASN A 86 -23.15 0.00 -23.47
CA ASN A 86 -22.99 1.04 -24.49
C ASN A 86 -21.75 1.94 -24.24
N MET A 87 -21.32 2.07 -22.99
CA MET A 87 -20.17 2.93 -22.61
C MET A 87 -18.82 2.25 -22.85
N LEU A 88 -18.76 0.92 -22.73
CA LEU A 88 -17.55 0.13 -22.93
C LEU A 88 -17.85 -0.94 -23.96
N PRO A 89 -17.34 -0.80 -25.21
CA PRO A 89 -17.56 -1.79 -26.25
C PRO A 89 -17.17 -3.19 -25.77
N PRO A 90 -18.00 -4.21 -26.03
CA PRO A 90 -17.73 -5.56 -25.59
C PRO A 90 -16.48 -6.13 -26.27
N MET A 91 -15.87 -7.10 -25.60
CA MET A 91 -14.80 -7.91 -26.16
C MET A 91 -15.24 -8.60 -27.45
N SER A 92 -14.45 -8.46 -28.51
CA SER A 92 -14.75 -8.98 -29.86
C SER A 92 -13.97 -10.24 -30.22
N SER A 93 -12.73 -10.38 -29.73
CA SER A 93 -11.79 -11.46 -30.11
C SER A 93 -10.97 -11.96 -28.92
N ASP A 94 -10.29 -13.10 -29.10
CA ASP A 94 -9.23 -13.61 -28.21
C ASP A 94 -9.67 -13.88 -26.76
N PHE A 95 -10.90 -14.37 -26.59
CA PHE A 95 -11.48 -14.67 -25.27
C PHE A 95 -10.59 -15.61 -24.42
N TYR A 96 -9.93 -16.58 -25.04
CA TYR A 96 -9.04 -17.50 -24.34
C TYR A 96 -7.84 -16.77 -23.73
N LEU A 97 -7.12 -15.97 -24.53
CA LEU A 97 -5.94 -15.23 -24.07
C LEU A 97 -6.31 -14.24 -22.95
N ARG A 98 -7.46 -13.58 -23.07
CA ARG A 98 -7.95 -12.63 -22.06
C ARG A 98 -8.38 -13.32 -20.77
N ARG A 99 -8.93 -14.54 -20.83
CA ARG A 99 -9.19 -15.38 -19.65
C ARG A 99 -7.90 -15.82 -18.97
N VAL A 100 -6.88 -16.18 -19.74
CA VAL A 100 -5.54 -16.50 -19.19
C VAL A 100 -4.92 -15.27 -18.56
N ALA A 101 -5.00 -14.10 -19.20
CA ALA A 101 -4.50 -12.85 -18.64
C ALA A 101 -5.19 -12.49 -17.31
N LEU A 102 -6.53 -12.64 -17.25
CA LEU A 102 -7.29 -12.50 -16.01
C LEU A 102 -6.81 -13.49 -14.94
N ALA A 103 -6.67 -14.77 -15.28
CA ALA A 103 -6.23 -15.80 -14.34
C ALA A 103 -4.82 -15.52 -13.79
N CYS A 104 -3.88 -15.13 -14.64
CA CYS A 104 -2.53 -14.74 -14.25
C CYS A 104 -2.53 -13.49 -13.36
N TRP A 105 -3.31 -12.47 -13.72
CA TRP A 105 -3.43 -11.24 -12.93
C TRP A 105 -4.03 -11.52 -11.55
N SER A 106 -5.18 -12.19 -11.50
CA SER A 106 -5.83 -12.58 -10.25
C SER A 106 -4.91 -13.46 -9.42
N GLY A 107 -4.28 -14.49 -10.00
CA GLY A 107 -3.33 -15.35 -9.31
C GLY A 107 -2.15 -14.57 -8.71
N HIS A 108 -1.58 -13.63 -9.46
CA HIS A 108 -0.50 -12.77 -8.97
C HIS A 108 -0.93 -11.96 -7.72
N TYR A 109 -2.05 -11.24 -7.79
CA TYR A 109 -2.49 -10.39 -6.67
C TYR A 109 -3.05 -11.21 -5.49
N ILE A 110 -3.68 -12.36 -5.74
CA ILE A 110 -4.08 -13.29 -4.67
C ILE A 110 -2.84 -13.80 -3.94
N LYS A 111 -1.80 -14.24 -4.65
CA LYS A 111 -0.53 -14.64 -4.04
C LYS A 111 0.04 -13.53 -3.17
N ARG A 112 0.10 -12.29 -3.69
CA ARG A 112 0.59 -11.12 -2.94
C ARG A 112 -0.22 -10.84 -1.67
N LEU A 113 -1.55 -10.98 -1.72
CA LEU A 113 -2.42 -10.84 -0.56
C LEU A 113 -2.17 -11.95 0.47
N LEU A 114 -2.04 -13.21 0.03
CA LEU A 114 -1.72 -14.33 0.91
C LEU A 114 -0.33 -14.18 1.54
N GLU A 115 0.68 -13.79 0.77
CA GLU A 115 2.01 -13.47 1.28
C GLU A 115 1.94 -12.38 2.36
N THR A 116 1.17 -11.32 2.12
CA THR A 116 0.96 -10.23 3.09
C THR A 116 0.31 -10.70 4.39
N VAL A 117 -0.62 -11.66 4.31
CA VAL A 117 -1.36 -12.17 5.48
C VAL A 117 -0.55 -13.19 6.28
N PHE A 118 0.15 -14.10 5.60
CA PHE A 118 0.72 -15.30 6.22
C PHE A 118 2.24 -15.29 6.33
N VAL A 119 2.94 -14.74 5.34
CA VAL A 119 4.41 -14.87 5.21
C VAL A 119 5.11 -13.58 5.62
N HIS A 120 4.50 -12.44 5.34
CA HIS A 120 5.17 -11.16 5.43
C HIS A 120 5.29 -10.67 6.87
N ARG A 121 6.53 -10.48 7.34
CA ARG A 121 6.84 -9.82 8.61
C ARG A 121 7.25 -8.38 8.35
N PHE A 122 6.41 -7.44 8.76
CA PHE A 122 6.71 -6.01 8.63
C PHE A 122 7.72 -5.56 9.68
N SER A 123 8.78 -4.88 9.25
CA SER A 123 9.80 -4.29 10.13
C SER A 123 9.31 -3.01 10.81
N HIS A 124 8.54 -2.20 10.09
CA HIS A 124 7.84 -1.05 10.65
C HIS A 124 6.39 -1.41 10.95
N ALA A 125 5.86 -0.90 12.07
CA ALA A 125 4.48 -1.16 12.46
C ALA A 125 3.48 -0.34 11.63
N THR A 126 3.82 0.91 11.30
CA THR A 126 2.86 1.89 10.76
C THR A 126 3.43 2.80 9.67
N MET A 127 2.52 3.36 8.86
CA MET A 127 2.77 4.34 7.80
C MET A 127 1.85 5.57 8.00
N PRO A 128 2.28 6.78 7.61
CA PRO A 128 1.39 7.95 7.54
C PRO A 128 0.20 7.72 6.60
N LEU A 129 -1.02 8.03 7.06
CA LEU A 129 -2.25 7.74 6.31
C LEU A 129 -2.32 8.43 4.93
N ARG A 130 -1.72 9.60 4.76
CA ARG A 130 -1.73 10.31 3.48
C ARG A 130 -1.04 9.51 2.37
N ASN A 131 -0.01 8.75 2.71
CA ASN A 131 0.75 7.98 1.74
C ASN A 131 -0.04 6.76 1.25
N LEU A 132 -1.00 6.25 2.03
CA LEU A 132 -1.91 5.20 1.58
C LEU A 132 -2.61 5.60 0.28
N PHE A 133 -3.12 6.82 0.18
CA PHE A 133 -3.85 7.27 -1.00
C PHE A 133 -2.94 7.39 -2.23
N VAL A 134 -1.68 7.81 -2.04
CA VAL A 134 -0.70 7.90 -3.13
C VAL A 134 -0.30 6.51 -3.63
N ASN A 135 -0.08 5.56 -2.71
CA ASN A 135 0.21 4.19 -3.09
C ASN A 135 -0.99 3.55 -3.80
N CYS A 136 -2.19 3.65 -3.22
CA CYS A 136 -3.39 3.09 -3.84
C CYS A 136 -3.64 3.71 -5.22
N SER A 137 -3.56 5.03 -5.37
CA SER A 137 -3.80 5.66 -6.68
C SER A 137 -2.82 5.20 -7.75
N TYR A 138 -1.55 4.98 -7.38
CA TYR A 138 -0.54 4.40 -8.26
C TYR A 138 -0.98 2.99 -8.73
N TYR A 139 -1.16 2.04 -7.83
CA TYR A 139 -1.49 0.66 -8.21
C TYR A 139 -2.85 0.54 -8.89
N PHE A 140 -3.85 1.30 -8.43
CA PHE A 140 -5.21 1.25 -8.96
C PHE A 140 -5.25 1.85 -10.37
N GLY A 141 -4.53 2.96 -10.59
CA GLY A 141 -4.38 3.58 -11.90
C GLY A 141 -3.70 2.65 -12.89
N PHE A 142 -2.59 2.01 -12.51
CA PHE A 142 -1.93 1.02 -13.35
C PHE A 142 -2.81 -0.20 -13.64
N ALA A 143 -3.57 -0.68 -12.65
CA ALA A 143 -4.52 -1.77 -12.85
C ALA A 143 -5.61 -1.40 -13.86
N LEU A 144 -6.16 -0.20 -13.75
CA LEU A 144 -7.14 0.31 -14.70
C LEU A 144 -6.55 0.43 -16.11
N PHE A 145 -5.34 0.98 -16.22
CA PHE A 145 -4.64 1.13 -17.49
C PHE A 145 -4.41 -0.24 -18.16
N ILE A 146 -3.77 -1.17 -17.47
CA ILE A 146 -3.48 -2.50 -18.01
C ILE A 146 -4.76 -3.27 -18.36
N SER A 147 -5.76 -3.26 -17.46
CA SER A 147 -7.04 -3.94 -17.71
C SER A 147 -7.80 -3.33 -18.89
N TYR A 148 -7.75 -2.01 -19.07
CA TYR A 148 -8.38 -1.33 -20.20
C TYR A 148 -7.77 -1.76 -21.53
N PHE A 149 -6.45 -1.74 -21.66
CA PHE A 149 -5.77 -2.08 -22.91
C PHE A 149 -5.86 -3.57 -23.25
N THR A 150 -5.67 -4.46 -22.27
CA THR A 150 -5.80 -5.91 -22.49
C THR A 150 -7.22 -6.33 -22.85
N ASN A 151 -8.23 -5.64 -22.32
CA ASN A 151 -9.63 -5.96 -22.59
C ASN A 151 -10.26 -5.08 -23.68
N HIS A 152 -9.49 -4.25 -24.37
CA HIS A 152 -10.01 -3.37 -25.42
C HIS A 152 -10.58 -4.16 -26.60
N HIS A 153 -11.66 -3.67 -27.21
CA HIS A 153 -12.28 -4.31 -28.39
C HIS A 153 -11.37 -4.29 -29.63
N LEU A 154 -10.41 -3.36 -29.70
CA LEU A 154 -9.39 -3.28 -30.76
C LEU A 154 -8.05 -3.89 -30.32
N TYR A 155 -8.05 -4.76 -29.31
CA TYR A 155 -6.83 -5.44 -28.90
C TYR A 155 -6.31 -6.31 -30.05
N THR A 156 -5.04 -6.12 -30.41
CA THR A 156 -4.34 -6.90 -31.42
C THR A 156 -3.29 -7.79 -30.75
N PRO A 157 -3.35 -9.12 -30.94
CA PRO A 157 -2.30 -9.99 -30.42
C PRO A 157 -0.97 -9.75 -31.15
N PRO A 158 0.18 -9.90 -30.47
CA PRO A 158 1.50 -9.66 -31.05
C PRO A 158 1.86 -10.66 -32.16
N SER A 159 1.31 -11.87 -32.12
CA SER A 159 1.42 -12.88 -33.17
C SER A 159 0.07 -13.56 -33.38
N LYS A 160 -0.34 -13.71 -34.64
CA LYS A 160 -1.45 -14.59 -35.00
C LYS A 160 -0.92 -16.02 -34.89
N PHE A 161 -1.39 -16.77 -33.91
CA PHE A 161 -1.16 -18.21 -33.90
C PHE A 161 -2.21 -18.79 -34.86
N ASP A 162 -1.77 -19.10 -36.08
CA ASP A 162 -2.54 -19.88 -37.06
C ASP A 162 -2.63 -21.35 -36.63
#